data_AF-A0A8H3H997-F1
#
_entry.id   AF-A0A8H3H997-F1
#
_cell.length_a   1.000
_cell.length_b   1.000
_cell.length_c   1.000
_cell.angle_alpha   90.00
_cell.angle_beta   90.00
_cell.angle_gamma   90.00
#
_symmetry.space_group_name_H-M   'P 1'
#
loop_
_entity.id
_entity.type
_entity.pdbx_description
1 polymer ?
#
loop_
_entity_poly.entity_id
_entity_poly.type
_entity_poly.pdbx_seq_one_letter_code
_entity_poly.pdbx_strand_id
1 'polypeptide(L)'
;MSTQIHPHWGRPLDLYKDSYQLEAAQQITISAAAEREGLEAIGLVSQLALDVHERNSRHKSNIITLPLLESILKLTLSPNTLRHLDDPFLFSGCIHLMAMVKPLGKPSPFSYEYGYICFRIAAISLGICMLVGNDLLDKALSTIKANPETELLFMLSVSIAQTAQVYIQRGELDGIDPAWDKLRDGPQGANLAIDSDMFLFLETLWKDRILFLQVMKETYSPGLAVLFAVTLKRLRFEELYNNTCSQFRIKVFYETFQHYLLVATTDQMFSLAEIHNYIVGYDGLKAKISTWSRDELAAPL
;
A
#
# COMPACT_ATOMS: atom_id res chain seq x y z
N MET A 1 -4.52 -14.06 21.91
CA MET A 1 -3.40 -13.52 21.13
C MET A 1 -2.18 -13.43 22.03
N SER A 2 -0.96 -13.41 21.48
CA SER A 2 0.26 -13.26 22.28
C SER A 2 0.28 -11.88 22.94
N THR A 3 0.60 -11.81 24.23
CA THR A 3 0.84 -10.55 24.96
C THR A 3 2.32 -10.18 25.02
N GLN A 4 3.19 -11.06 24.49
CA GLN A 4 4.63 -10.88 24.56
C GLN A 4 5.15 -10.05 23.39
N ILE A 5 5.92 -9.01 23.70
CA ILE A 5 6.64 -8.19 22.72
C ILE A 5 7.73 -9.06 22.08
N HIS A 6 7.71 -9.16 20.75
CA HIS A 6 8.70 -9.89 19.99
C HIS A 6 9.96 -9.02 19.79
N PRO A 7 11.19 -9.56 20.00
CA PRO A 7 12.41 -8.74 19.98
C PRO A 7 12.67 -8.05 18.63
N HIS A 8 12.29 -8.69 17.53
CA HIS A 8 12.42 -8.12 16.19
C HIS A 8 11.14 -7.45 15.67
N TRP A 9 9.99 -8.14 15.73
CA TRP A 9 8.72 -7.62 15.18
C TRP A 9 7.95 -6.65 16.08
N GLY A 10 8.38 -6.45 17.32
CA GLY A 10 7.76 -5.48 18.23
C GLY A 10 6.46 -5.96 18.86
N ARG A 11 5.54 -5.02 19.05
CA ARG A 11 4.29 -5.24 19.78
C ARG A 11 3.33 -6.14 18.99
N PRO A 12 2.57 -7.04 19.63
CA PRO A 12 1.45 -7.74 19.00
C PRO A 12 0.27 -6.79 18.75
N LEU A 13 -0.66 -7.18 17.86
CA LEU A 13 -1.84 -6.39 17.43
C LEU A 13 -2.55 -5.64 18.55
N ASP A 14 -2.90 -6.34 19.62
CA ASP A 14 -3.67 -5.77 20.74
C ASP A 14 -2.95 -4.61 21.45
N LEU A 15 -1.62 -4.49 21.29
CA LEU A 15 -0.80 -3.51 21.98
C LEU A 15 -0.29 -2.35 21.10
N TYR A 16 -0.40 -2.45 19.78
CA TYR A 16 0.10 -1.40 18.88
C TYR A 16 -1.02 -0.53 18.28
N LYS A 17 -2.25 -1.05 18.16
CA LYS A 17 -3.34 -0.38 17.44
C LYS A 17 -3.59 1.07 17.89
N ASP A 18 -3.57 1.33 19.19
CA ASP A 18 -3.85 2.66 19.75
C ASP A 18 -2.77 3.70 19.37
N SER A 19 -1.56 3.26 19.02
CA SER A 19 -0.48 4.15 18.59
C SER A 19 -0.63 4.66 17.15
N TYR A 20 -1.60 4.14 16.40
CA TYR A 20 -1.77 4.41 14.98
C TYR A 20 -3.17 4.88 14.61
N GLN A 21 -3.90 5.40 15.59
CA GLN A 21 -5.15 6.11 15.35
C GLN A 21 -4.90 7.45 14.65
N LEU A 22 -5.97 8.07 14.16
CA LEU A 22 -5.85 9.31 13.38
C LEU A 22 -5.27 10.45 14.23
N GLU A 23 -5.63 10.50 15.51
CA GLU A 23 -5.19 11.49 16.48
C GLU A 23 -3.67 11.48 16.69
N ALA A 24 -3.02 10.33 16.44
CA ALA A 24 -1.56 10.20 16.48
C ALA A 24 -0.87 10.78 15.22
N ALA A 25 -1.63 11.22 14.22
CA ALA A 25 -1.14 11.69 12.93
C ALA A 25 -1.03 13.22 12.81
N GLN A 26 -0.80 13.89 13.94
CA GLN A 26 -0.59 15.34 13.98
C GLN A 26 0.68 15.75 13.23
N GLN A 27 0.67 16.97 12.70
CA GLN A 27 1.84 17.58 12.05
C GLN A 27 2.95 17.79 13.07
N ILE A 28 4.15 17.30 12.76
CA ILE A 28 5.33 17.51 13.59
C ILE A 28 6.43 18.25 12.82
N THR A 29 7.26 18.98 13.55
CA THR A 29 8.52 19.50 13.00
C THR A 29 9.60 18.44 13.13
N ILE A 30 10.21 18.06 12.02
CA ILE A 30 11.31 17.12 11.97
C ILE A 30 12.64 17.87 12.07
N SER A 31 13.53 17.40 12.94
CA SER A 31 14.90 17.93 13.00
C SER A 31 15.73 17.39 11.84
N ALA A 32 16.77 18.12 11.42
CA ALA A 32 17.66 17.66 10.35
C ALA A 32 18.32 16.29 10.64
N ALA A 33 18.55 15.98 11.93
CA ALA A 33 19.08 14.68 12.34
C ALA A 33 18.05 13.55 12.12
N ALA A 34 16.81 13.76 12.55
CA ALA A 34 15.74 12.78 12.36
C ALA A 34 15.35 12.63 10.87
N GLU A 35 15.42 13.70 10.09
CA GLU A 35 15.24 13.64 8.63
C GLU A 35 16.31 12.77 7.98
N ARG A 36 17.58 12.98 8.34
CA ARG A 36 18.69 12.16 7.83
C ARG A 36 18.55 10.68 8.22
N GLU A 37 18.19 10.39 9.47
CA GLU A 37 17.93 9.02 9.92
C GLU A 37 16.80 8.35 9.13
N GLY A 38 15.73 9.09 8.82
CA GLY A 38 14.64 8.60 7.98
C GLY A 38 15.07 8.37 6.53
N LEU A 39 15.91 9.25 5.96
CA LEU A 39 16.44 9.10 4.60
C LEU A 39 17.38 7.91 4.46
N GLU A 40 18.27 7.71 5.44
CA GLU A 40 19.13 6.52 5.50
C GLU A 40 18.30 5.23 5.60
N ALA A 41 17.24 5.28 6.40
CA ALA A 41 16.29 4.18 6.54
C ALA A 41 15.54 3.86 5.22
N ILE A 42 15.05 4.88 4.51
CA ILE A 42 14.44 4.73 3.18
C ILE A 42 15.42 4.03 2.24
N GLY A 43 16.67 4.52 2.16
CA GLY A 43 17.70 3.93 1.31
C GLY A 43 17.95 2.44 1.58
N LEU A 44 17.96 2.03 2.85
CA LEU A 44 18.13 0.62 3.24
C LEU A 44 16.94 -0.25 2.84
N VAL A 45 15.70 0.23 3.02
CA VAL A 45 14.50 -0.51 2.64
C VAL A 45 14.39 -0.62 1.11
N SER A 46 14.67 0.46 0.39
CA SER A 46 14.64 0.50 -1.08
C SER A 46 15.68 -0.41 -1.71
N GLN A 47 16.89 -0.50 -1.13
CA GLN A 47 17.91 -1.45 -1.58
C GLN A 47 17.44 -2.92 -1.48
N LEU A 48 16.61 -3.25 -0.48
CA LEU A 48 16.08 -4.61 -0.35
C LEU A 48 15.28 -5.04 -1.60
N ALA A 49 14.55 -4.13 -2.23
CA ALA A 49 13.78 -4.39 -3.45
C ALA A 49 14.67 -4.71 -4.66
N LEU A 50 15.87 -4.10 -4.72
CA LEU A 50 16.83 -4.34 -5.79
C LEU A 50 17.58 -5.67 -5.62
N ASP A 51 17.74 -6.11 -4.37
CA ASP A 51 18.55 -7.26 -3.99
C ASP A 51 17.76 -8.57 -3.84
N VAL A 52 16.48 -8.62 -4.24
CA VAL A 52 15.58 -9.77 -4.04
C VAL A 52 16.12 -11.07 -4.64
N HIS A 53 16.97 -10.98 -5.67
CA HIS A 53 17.62 -12.13 -6.31
C HIS A 53 19.00 -12.50 -5.74
N GLU A 54 19.54 -11.73 -4.79
CA GLU A 54 20.80 -12.06 -4.13
C GLU A 54 20.58 -13.05 -2.98
N ARG A 55 21.47 -14.05 -2.85
CA ARG A 55 21.47 -15.03 -1.73
C ARG A 55 21.53 -14.39 -0.33
N ASN A 56 21.86 -13.10 -0.24
CA ASN A 56 22.02 -12.34 0.99
C ASN A 56 20.77 -11.54 1.42
N SER A 57 19.66 -11.60 0.67
CA SER A 57 18.42 -10.85 0.97
C SER A 57 17.91 -11.08 2.40
N ARG A 58 17.99 -12.32 2.91
CA ARG A 58 17.59 -12.67 4.30
C ARG A 58 18.53 -12.08 5.38
N HIS A 59 19.79 -11.79 5.05
CA HIS A 59 20.71 -11.12 5.98
C HIS A 59 20.48 -9.60 5.97
N LYS A 60 20.24 -9.01 4.79
CA LYS A 60 19.93 -7.58 4.65
C LYS A 60 18.60 -7.22 5.33
N SER A 61 17.62 -8.11 5.25
CA SER A 61 16.32 -7.89 5.89
C SER A 61 16.35 -7.94 7.42
N ASN A 62 17.31 -8.66 8.03
CA ASN A 62 17.53 -8.65 9.48
C ASN A 62 18.17 -7.34 9.98
N ILE A 63 18.78 -6.54 9.10
CA ILE A 63 19.34 -5.22 9.42
C ILE A 63 18.22 -4.19 9.59
N ILE A 64 17.10 -4.39 8.89
CA ILE A 64 15.94 -3.49 8.96
C ILE A 64 15.18 -3.77 10.25
N THR A 65 15.43 -2.93 11.25
CA THR A 65 14.85 -3.01 12.59
C THR A 65 13.59 -2.17 12.72
N LEU A 66 12.79 -2.41 13.77
CA LEU A 66 11.61 -1.60 14.05
C LEU A 66 11.91 -0.10 14.20
N PRO A 67 12.95 0.35 14.94
CA PRO A 67 13.28 1.78 15.03
C PRO A 67 13.63 2.43 13.69
N LEU A 68 14.21 1.68 12.75
CA LEU A 68 14.49 2.15 11.40
C LEU A 68 13.19 2.38 10.62
N LEU A 69 12.21 1.47 10.75
CA LEU A 69 10.89 1.68 10.13
C LEU A 69 10.15 2.86 10.79
N GLU A 70 10.27 3.01 12.10
CA GLU A 70 9.69 4.16 12.83
C GLU A 70 10.31 5.50 12.40
N SER A 71 11.60 5.55 12.03
CA SER A 71 12.22 6.78 11.52
C SER A 71 11.63 7.19 10.16
N ILE A 72 11.36 6.23 9.26
CA ILE A 72 10.63 6.48 8.01
C ILE A 72 9.21 6.97 8.31
N LEU A 73 8.50 6.30 9.21
CA LEU A 73 7.13 6.65 9.55
C LEU A 73 7.02 8.07 10.12
N LYS A 74 8.00 8.53 10.90
CA LYS A 74 8.06 9.92 11.39
C LYS A 74 8.11 10.94 10.24
N LEU A 75 8.78 10.62 9.12
CA LEU A 75 8.81 11.51 7.95
C LEU A 75 7.42 11.70 7.33
N THR A 76 6.51 10.75 7.52
CA THR A 76 5.13 10.86 7.04
C THR A 76 4.29 11.87 7.82
N LEU A 77 4.78 12.32 8.99
CA LEU A 77 4.10 13.28 9.86
C LEU A 77 4.57 14.73 9.65
N SER A 78 5.40 14.99 8.64
CA SER A 78 5.84 16.34 8.28
C SER A 78 5.60 16.63 6.80
N PRO A 79 4.91 17.74 6.45
CA PRO A 79 4.66 18.08 5.06
C PRO A 79 5.96 18.34 4.26
N ASN A 80 7.03 18.74 4.94
CA ASN A 80 8.31 19.05 4.29
C ASN A 80 9.09 17.79 3.90
N THR A 81 8.79 16.66 4.52
CA THR A 81 9.52 15.40 4.32
C THR A 81 8.74 14.38 3.49
N LEU A 82 7.44 14.62 3.22
CA LEU A 82 6.60 13.73 2.42
C LEU A 82 7.16 13.43 1.02
N ARG A 83 7.86 14.38 0.40
CA ARG A 83 8.47 14.18 -0.93
C ARG A 83 9.55 13.09 -0.92
N HIS A 84 10.18 12.82 0.22
CA HIS A 84 11.18 11.76 0.33
C HIS A 84 10.59 10.35 0.18
N LEU A 85 9.27 10.21 0.28
CA LEU A 85 8.56 8.94 0.17
C LEU A 85 8.19 8.60 -1.29
N ASP A 86 8.53 9.49 -2.23
CA ASP A 86 8.46 9.30 -3.68
C ASP A 86 9.57 8.34 -4.16
N ASP A 87 9.48 7.09 -3.68
CA ASP A 87 10.43 6.03 -4.02
C ASP A 87 9.66 4.71 -4.27
N PRO A 88 9.51 4.29 -5.54
CA PRO A 88 8.85 3.02 -5.89
C PRO A 88 9.50 1.79 -5.25
N PHE A 89 10.81 1.85 -4.95
CA PHE A 89 11.53 0.75 -4.32
C PHE A 89 11.26 0.69 -2.82
N LEU A 90 10.91 1.81 -2.18
CA LEU A 90 10.46 1.81 -0.79
C LEU A 90 9.16 1.01 -0.65
N PHE A 91 8.21 1.22 -1.57
CA PHE A 91 6.98 0.44 -1.67
C PHE A 91 7.28 -1.07 -1.79
N SER A 92 8.11 -1.46 -2.76
CA SER A 92 8.50 -2.85 -2.97
C SER A 92 9.23 -3.46 -1.77
N GLY A 93 10.19 -2.73 -1.19
CA GLY A 93 10.97 -3.17 -0.03
C GLY A 93 10.07 -3.45 1.18
N CYS A 94 9.10 -2.58 1.45
CA CYS A 94 8.13 -2.77 2.51
C CYS A 94 7.27 -4.05 2.32
N ILE A 95 6.86 -4.38 1.09
CA ILE A 95 6.09 -5.61 0.82
C ILE A 95 6.93 -6.85 1.12
N HIS A 96 8.21 -6.84 0.72
CA HIS A 96 9.12 -7.92 1.04
C HIS A 96 9.35 -8.08 2.55
N LEU A 97 9.41 -6.98 3.30
CA LEU A 97 9.52 -6.99 4.75
C LEU A 97 8.25 -7.52 5.43
N MET A 98 7.06 -7.14 4.94
CA MET A 98 5.78 -7.71 5.42
C MET A 98 5.77 -9.23 5.33
N ALA A 99 6.28 -9.78 4.22
CA ALA A 99 6.34 -11.22 3.99
C ALA A 99 7.24 -11.96 5.00
N MET A 100 8.10 -11.26 5.75
CA MET A 100 8.96 -11.88 6.77
C MET A 100 8.27 -12.15 8.09
N VAL A 101 7.18 -11.45 8.39
CA VAL A 101 6.46 -11.62 9.65
C VAL A 101 5.69 -12.94 9.57
N LYS A 102 6.30 -13.99 10.11
CA LYS A 102 5.80 -15.35 10.05
C LYS A 102 5.74 -16.00 11.44
N PRO A 103 4.80 -15.59 12.31
CA PRO A 103 4.62 -16.25 13.60
C PRO A 103 4.32 -17.73 13.38
N LEU A 104 5.07 -18.61 14.03
CA LEU A 104 4.95 -20.07 13.88
C LEU A 104 5.05 -20.54 12.41
N GLY A 105 5.80 -19.81 11.57
CA GLY A 105 6.04 -20.15 10.17
C GLY A 105 4.92 -19.76 9.20
N LYS A 106 3.81 -19.17 9.66
CA LYS A 106 2.70 -18.73 8.80
C LYS A 106 2.76 -17.22 8.54
N PRO A 107 2.67 -16.75 7.28
CA PRO A 107 2.60 -15.31 6.97
C PRO A 107 1.46 -14.64 7.73
N SER A 108 1.79 -13.60 8.50
CA SER A 108 0.82 -12.82 9.26
C SER A 108 1.38 -11.42 9.56
N PRO A 109 1.56 -10.56 8.55
CA PRO A 109 2.12 -9.22 8.72
C PRO A 109 1.39 -8.36 9.74
N PHE A 110 0.08 -8.53 9.92
CA PHE A 110 -0.70 -7.71 10.84
C PHE A 110 -0.69 -8.23 12.28
N SER A 111 -0.13 -9.42 12.53
CA SER A 111 -0.01 -9.94 13.90
C SER A 111 0.96 -9.14 14.78
N TYR A 112 1.92 -8.44 14.17
CA TYR A 112 2.92 -7.64 14.85
C TYR A 112 3.12 -6.28 14.19
N GLU A 113 3.52 -5.32 15.01
CA GLU A 113 3.70 -3.90 14.65
C GLU A 113 4.62 -3.71 13.45
N TYR A 114 5.72 -4.46 13.37
CA TYR A 114 6.67 -4.39 12.26
C TYR A 114 6.02 -4.52 10.89
N GLY A 115 5.17 -5.55 10.71
CA GLY A 115 4.51 -5.77 9.42
C GLY A 115 3.44 -4.72 9.14
N TYR A 116 2.79 -4.21 10.18
CA TYR A 116 1.84 -3.10 10.04
C TYR A 116 2.52 -1.77 9.66
N ILE A 117 3.68 -1.43 10.25
CA ILE A 117 4.44 -0.24 9.83
C ILE A 117 4.88 -0.37 8.37
N CYS A 118 5.37 -1.55 7.96
CA CYS A 118 5.72 -1.81 6.56
C CYS A 118 4.51 -1.58 5.64
N PHE A 119 3.33 -2.10 6.01
CA PHE A 119 2.09 -1.87 5.28
C PHE A 119 1.78 -0.36 5.12
N ARG A 120 1.85 0.41 6.21
CA ARG A 120 1.56 1.85 6.19
C ARG A 120 2.54 2.60 5.29
N ILE A 121 3.84 2.33 5.43
CA ILE A 121 4.88 2.98 4.61
C ILE A 121 4.65 2.65 3.14
N ALA A 122 4.36 1.38 2.80
CA ALA A 122 4.05 0.98 1.42
C ALA A 122 2.84 1.75 0.87
N ALA A 123 1.72 1.79 1.60
CA ALA A 123 0.52 2.49 1.16
C ALA A 123 0.74 4.00 0.97
N ILE A 124 1.46 4.65 1.89
CA ILE A 124 1.82 6.06 1.80
C ILE A 124 2.76 6.32 0.62
N SER A 125 3.83 5.54 0.50
CA SER A 125 4.81 5.68 -0.58
C SER A 125 4.16 5.53 -1.96
N LEU A 126 3.32 4.51 -2.15
CA LEU A 126 2.55 4.34 -3.38
C LEU A 126 1.66 5.56 -3.67
N GLY A 127 0.96 6.07 -2.65
CA GLY A 127 0.12 7.26 -2.78
C GLY A 127 0.90 8.52 -3.15
N ILE A 128 2.08 8.73 -2.54
CA ILE A 128 2.98 9.85 -2.86
C ILE A 128 3.51 9.73 -4.28
N CYS A 129 3.97 8.56 -4.69
CA CYS A 129 4.46 8.37 -6.05
C CYS A 129 3.36 8.65 -7.08
N MET A 130 2.12 8.25 -6.79
CA MET A 130 0.98 8.56 -7.66
C MET A 130 0.64 10.05 -7.69
N LEU A 131 0.75 10.76 -6.56
CA LEU A 131 0.63 12.21 -6.53
C LEU A 131 1.71 12.90 -7.36
N VAL A 132 2.96 12.42 -7.32
CA VAL A 132 4.07 12.97 -8.13
C VAL A 132 3.87 12.67 -9.60
N GLY A 133 3.57 11.42 -9.96
CA GLY A 133 3.35 11.03 -11.36
C GLY A 133 2.23 11.83 -12.04
N ASN A 134 1.26 12.32 -11.26
CA ASN A 134 0.14 13.15 -11.72
C ASN A 134 0.33 14.66 -11.53
N ASP A 135 1.49 15.13 -11.09
CA ASP A 135 1.80 16.54 -10.81
C ASP A 135 0.85 17.19 -9.77
N LEU A 136 0.38 16.39 -8.81
CA LEU A 136 -0.57 16.79 -7.76
C LEU A 136 0.06 16.95 -6.37
N LEU A 137 1.30 16.49 -6.16
CA LEU A 137 1.95 16.54 -4.85
C LEU A 137 2.05 17.97 -4.31
N ASP A 138 2.50 18.95 -5.11
CA ASP A 138 2.68 20.32 -4.62
C ASP A 138 1.36 20.98 -4.21
N LYS A 139 0.26 20.64 -4.90
CA LYS A 139 -1.09 21.06 -4.51
C LYS A 139 -1.51 20.43 -3.18
N ALA A 140 -1.25 19.14 -3.00
CA ALA A 140 -1.52 18.43 -1.74
C ALA A 140 -0.73 19.04 -0.58
N LEU A 141 0.58 19.25 -0.76
CA LEU A 141 1.46 19.84 0.25
C LEU A 141 1.04 21.28 0.62
N SER A 142 0.68 22.09 -0.37
CA SER A 142 0.17 23.45 -0.14
C SER A 142 -1.11 23.43 0.71
N THR A 143 -2.01 22.50 0.41
CA THR A 143 -3.27 22.33 1.15
C THR A 143 -3.02 21.86 2.58
N ILE A 144 -2.12 20.89 2.79
CA ILE A 144 -1.74 20.40 4.13
C ILE A 144 -1.12 21.53 4.97
N LYS A 145 -0.18 22.29 4.40
CA LYS A 145 0.50 23.39 5.09
C LYS A 145 -0.45 24.54 5.44
N ALA A 146 -1.49 24.76 4.64
CA ALA A 146 -2.51 25.76 4.90
C ALA A 146 -3.48 25.36 6.03
N ASN A 147 -3.50 24.09 6.43
CA ASN A 147 -4.42 23.55 7.45
C ASN A 147 -3.64 22.79 8.55
N PRO A 148 -2.79 23.47 9.35
CA PRO A 148 -1.95 22.82 10.36
C PRO A 148 -2.74 22.13 11.49
N GLU A 149 -3.98 22.59 11.74
CA GLU A 149 -4.87 22.06 12.78
C GLU A 149 -5.55 20.74 12.38
N THR A 150 -5.46 20.34 11.10
CA THR A 150 -5.99 19.06 10.61
C THR A 150 -4.89 18.02 10.56
N GLU A 151 -5.23 16.79 10.92
CA GLU A 151 -4.32 15.65 10.90
C GLU A 151 -3.74 15.45 9.50
N LEU A 152 -2.40 15.36 9.42
CA LEU A 152 -1.69 15.35 8.16
C LEU A 152 -2.11 14.16 7.30
N LEU A 153 -2.16 12.97 7.92
CA LEU A 153 -2.48 11.75 7.19
C LEU A 153 -3.92 11.77 6.65
N PHE A 154 -4.85 12.47 7.29
CA PHE A 154 -6.20 12.66 6.75
C PHE A 154 -6.17 13.47 5.46
N MET A 155 -5.54 14.64 5.50
CA MET A 155 -5.42 15.53 4.34
C MET A 155 -4.64 14.88 3.18
N LEU A 156 -3.60 14.11 3.52
CA LEU A 156 -2.86 13.32 2.56
C LEU A 156 -3.75 12.22 1.94
N SER A 157 -4.52 11.50 2.75
CA SER A 157 -5.43 10.47 2.26
C SER A 157 -6.48 11.01 1.30
N VAL A 158 -7.09 12.16 1.60
CA VAL A 158 -8.03 12.86 0.70
C VAL A 158 -7.35 13.14 -0.65
N SER A 159 -6.12 13.64 -0.63
CA SER A 159 -5.36 13.97 -1.85
C SER A 159 -5.02 12.70 -2.66
N ILE A 160 -4.63 11.62 -1.98
CA ILE A 160 -4.35 10.32 -2.61
C ILE A 160 -5.64 9.72 -3.20
N ALA A 161 -6.75 9.76 -2.47
CA ALA A 161 -8.04 9.27 -2.93
C ALA A 161 -8.54 10.03 -4.17
N GLN A 162 -8.42 11.36 -4.19
CA GLN A 162 -8.73 12.17 -5.37
C GLN A 162 -7.84 11.79 -6.57
N THR A 163 -6.57 11.47 -6.32
CA THR A 163 -5.66 10.98 -7.37
C THR A 163 -6.12 9.64 -7.93
N ALA A 164 -6.58 8.71 -7.09
CA ALA A 164 -7.16 7.43 -7.55
C ALA A 164 -8.37 7.64 -8.48
N GLN A 165 -9.21 8.63 -8.16
CA GLN A 165 -10.36 8.98 -8.99
C GLN A 165 -9.92 9.52 -10.36
N VAL A 166 -9.03 10.53 -10.35
CA VAL A 166 -8.48 11.10 -11.59
C VAL A 166 -7.82 10.01 -12.43
N TYR A 167 -7.09 9.12 -11.79
CA TYR A 167 -6.44 7.98 -12.44
C TYR A 167 -7.47 7.12 -13.16
N ILE A 168 -8.55 6.68 -12.51
CA ILE A 168 -9.60 5.84 -13.15
C ILE A 168 -10.33 6.59 -14.27
N GLN A 169 -10.59 7.88 -14.09
CA GLN A 169 -11.34 8.69 -15.06
C GLN A 169 -10.54 9.10 -16.29
N ARG A 170 -9.20 9.19 -16.18
CA ARG A 170 -8.30 9.33 -17.33
C ARG A 170 -8.38 8.04 -18.15
N GLY A 171 -9.31 8.06 -19.11
CA GLY A 171 -9.67 6.96 -20.01
C GLY A 171 -8.60 6.57 -21.04
N GLU A 172 -7.32 6.75 -20.70
CA GLU A 172 -6.20 6.23 -21.50
C GLU A 172 -6.11 4.72 -21.26
N LEU A 173 -6.88 4.01 -22.07
CA LEU A 173 -7.04 2.55 -22.08
C LEU A 173 -5.91 1.82 -22.84
N ASP A 174 -4.87 2.57 -23.26
CA ASP A 174 -3.78 2.06 -24.10
C ASP A 174 -2.61 1.50 -23.28
N GLY A 175 -2.78 1.39 -21.95
CA GLY A 175 -1.81 0.71 -21.08
C GLY A 175 -0.54 1.47 -20.78
N ILE A 176 -0.43 2.69 -21.29
CA ILE A 176 0.62 3.66 -21.01
C ILE A 176 -0.05 4.71 -20.14
N ASP A 177 0.17 4.63 -18.84
CA ASP A 177 -0.24 5.71 -17.93
C ASP A 177 1.05 6.44 -17.54
N PRO A 178 1.26 7.69 -17.98
CA PRO A 178 2.51 8.40 -17.73
C PRO A 178 2.87 8.50 -16.25
N ALA A 179 1.88 8.50 -15.35
CA ALA A 179 2.15 8.51 -13.92
C ALA A 179 2.68 7.16 -13.43
N TRP A 180 2.13 6.06 -13.94
CA TRP A 180 2.60 4.70 -13.64
C TRP A 180 3.91 4.37 -14.35
N ASP A 181 4.12 4.86 -15.57
CA ASP A 181 5.36 4.63 -16.30
C ASP A 181 6.52 5.44 -15.73
N LYS A 182 6.28 6.66 -15.23
CA LYS A 182 7.26 7.39 -14.40
C LYS A 182 7.65 6.61 -13.14
N LEU A 183 6.71 5.89 -12.51
CA LEU A 183 7.01 5.00 -11.38
C LEU A 183 7.95 3.85 -11.79
N ARG A 184 7.88 3.46 -13.06
CA ARG A 184 8.69 2.42 -13.68
C ARG A 184 9.96 3.00 -14.31
N ASP A 185 10.25 4.29 -14.22
CA ASP A 185 11.52 4.85 -14.69
C ASP A 185 12.62 4.52 -13.67
N GLY A 186 13.24 3.35 -13.84
CA GLY A 186 14.31 2.85 -12.97
C GLY A 186 15.32 1.97 -13.72
N PRO A 187 16.32 1.40 -13.01
CA PRO A 187 17.26 0.44 -13.59
C PRO A 187 16.53 -0.71 -14.30
N GLN A 188 17.06 -1.18 -15.44
CA GLN A 188 16.43 -2.23 -16.24
C GLN A 188 16.06 -3.44 -15.37
N GLY A 189 14.77 -3.82 -15.36
CA GLY A 189 14.23 -4.93 -14.57
C GLY A 189 13.40 -4.52 -13.34
N ALA A 190 13.60 -3.31 -12.82
CA ALA A 190 12.80 -2.75 -11.71
C ALA A 190 11.29 -2.71 -12.02
N ASN A 191 10.95 -2.46 -13.29
CA ASN A 191 9.59 -2.22 -13.76
C ASN A 191 8.69 -3.46 -13.65
N LEU A 192 9.28 -4.65 -13.80
CA LEU A 192 8.57 -5.93 -13.66
C LEU A 192 8.42 -6.34 -12.20
N ALA A 193 9.38 -5.97 -11.36
CA ALA A 193 9.32 -6.20 -9.92
C ALA A 193 8.16 -5.43 -9.29
N ILE A 194 8.01 -4.13 -9.61
CA ILE A 194 6.94 -3.28 -9.08
C ILE A 194 5.54 -3.85 -9.42
N ASP A 195 5.30 -4.30 -10.66
CA ASP A 195 4.02 -4.91 -11.04
C ASP A 195 3.75 -6.21 -10.27
N SER A 196 4.78 -7.04 -10.05
CA SER A 196 4.68 -8.26 -9.26
C SER A 196 4.43 -7.96 -7.78
N ASP A 197 5.09 -6.93 -7.24
CA ASP A 197 5.00 -6.51 -5.85
C ASP A 197 3.63 -5.93 -5.54
N MET A 198 3.03 -5.17 -6.45
CA MET A 198 1.64 -4.72 -6.36
C MET A 198 0.67 -5.88 -6.14
N PHE A 199 0.82 -6.97 -6.91
CA PHE A 199 -0.03 -8.14 -6.73
C PHE A 199 0.31 -8.91 -5.45
N LEU A 200 1.60 -9.05 -5.12
CA LEU A 200 2.05 -9.63 -3.86
C LEU A 200 1.49 -8.88 -2.66
N PHE A 201 1.37 -7.55 -2.76
CA PHE A 201 0.77 -6.71 -1.73
C PHE A 201 -0.69 -7.09 -1.50
N LEU A 202 -1.51 -7.11 -2.55
CA LEU A 202 -2.91 -7.52 -2.46
C LEU A 202 -3.07 -8.96 -1.95
N GLU A 203 -2.24 -9.89 -2.44
CA GLU A 203 -2.26 -11.27 -1.98
C GLU A 203 -1.91 -11.38 -0.48
N THR A 204 -0.99 -10.54 -0.01
CA THR A 204 -0.63 -10.44 1.41
C THR A 204 -1.80 -9.94 2.26
N LEU A 205 -2.51 -8.91 1.80
CA LEU A 205 -3.74 -8.43 2.45
C LEU A 205 -4.83 -9.51 2.48
N TRP A 206 -5.01 -10.22 1.36
CA TRP A 206 -6.01 -11.27 1.21
C TRP A 206 -5.75 -12.49 2.11
N LYS A 207 -4.48 -12.92 2.20
CA LYS A 207 -4.06 -14.06 3.04
C LYS A 207 -4.25 -13.77 4.53
N ASP A 208 -3.93 -12.55 4.97
CA ASP A 208 -4.05 -12.12 6.37
C ASP A 208 -5.32 -11.29 6.62
N ARG A 209 -6.37 -11.49 5.80
CA ARG A 209 -7.58 -10.65 5.74
C ARG A 209 -8.28 -10.41 7.06
N ILE A 210 -8.28 -11.40 7.97
CA ILE A 210 -8.94 -11.26 9.27
C ILE A 210 -8.23 -10.21 10.12
N LEU A 211 -6.89 -10.31 10.24
CA LEU A 211 -6.12 -9.34 11.01
C LEU A 211 -6.01 -8.01 10.27
N PHE A 212 -5.91 -8.02 8.94
CA PHE A 212 -6.01 -6.81 8.12
C PHE A 212 -7.28 -6.02 8.44
N LEU A 213 -8.46 -6.66 8.39
CA LEU A 213 -9.74 -6.01 8.71
C LEU A 213 -9.79 -5.51 10.16
N GLN A 214 -9.29 -6.30 11.10
CA GLN A 214 -9.24 -5.93 12.51
C GLN A 214 -8.37 -4.67 12.72
N VAL A 215 -7.20 -4.61 12.09
CA VAL A 215 -6.29 -3.47 12.18
C VAL A 215 -6.88 -2.24 11.49
N MET A 216 -7.44 -2.38 10.29
CA MET A 216 -8.04 -1.25 9.56
C MET A 216 -9.25 -0.65 10.28
N LYS A 217 -9.97 -1.42 11.10
CA LYS A 217 -11.06 -0.91 11.92
C LYS A 217 -10.58 -0.05 13.10
N GLU A 218 -9.37 -0.31 13.60
CA GLU A 218 -8.86 0.24 14.86
C GLU A 218 -7.74 1.28 14.66
N THR A 219 -7.27 1.44 13.42
CA THR A 219 -6.14 2.30 13.06
C THR A 219 -6.47 3.14 11.83
N TYR A 220 -5.65 4.16 11.58
CA TYR A 220 -5.77 4.98 10.39
C TYR A 220 -4.59 4.75 9.44
N SER A 221 -4.86 4.40 8.17
CA SER A 221 -3.84 4.35 7.12
C SER A 221 -4.37 4.97 5.83
N PRO A 222 -3.67 5.96 5.25
CA PRO A 222 -4.06 6.55 3.99
C PRO A 222 -3.74 5.61 2.82
N GLY A 223 -4.44 5.81 1.70
CA GLY A 223 -3.90 5.48 0.37
C GLY A 223 -4.23 4.12 -0.24
N LEU A 224 -5.14 3.32 0.33
CA LEU A 224 -5.54 2.06 -0.30
C LEU A 224 -6.45 2.25 -1.53
N ALA A 225 -7.18 3.36 -1.64
CA ALA A 225 -7.94 3.67 -2.86
C ALA A 225 -7.06 3.66 -4.12
N VAL A 226 -5.82 4.18 -4.03
CA VAL A 226 -4.86 4.17 -5.15
C VAL A 226 -4.41 2.75 -5.49
N LEU A 227 -4.12 1.92 -4.49
CA LEU A 227 -3.75 0.51 -4.71
C LEU A 227 -4.81 -0.20 -5.56
N PHE A 228 -6.09 -0.04 -5.22
CA PHE A 228 -7.18 -0.64 -5.97
C PHE A 228 -7.32 -0.05 -7.38
N ALA A 229 -7.21 1.27 -7.52
CA ALA A 229 -7.32 1.93 -8.82
C ALA A 229 -6.23 1.48 -9.80
N VAL A 230 -4.98 1.46 -9.34
CA VAL A 230 -3.82 1.01 -10.14
C VAL A 230 -3.96 -0.46 -10.50
N THR A 231 -4.26 -1.32 -9.52
CA THR A 231 -4.40 -2.76 -9.77
C THR A 231 -5.54 -3.04 -10.76
N LEU A 232 -6.67 -2.36 -10.62
CA LEU A 232 -7.80 -2.53 -11.54
C LEU A 232 -7.43 -2.19 -12.98
N LYS A 233 -6.77 -1.06 -13.21
CA LYS A 233 -6.26 -0.72 -14.56
C LYS A 233 -5.28 -1.79 -15.06
N ARG A 234 -4.40 -2.31 -14.20
CA ARG A 234 -3.42 -3.33 -14.60
C ARG A 234 -4.07 -4.65 -14.99
N LEU A 235 -5.01 -5.15 -14.18
CA LEU A 235 -5.77 -6.37 -14.49
C LEU A 235 -6.52 -6.23 -15.81
N ARG A 236 -7.10 -5.05 -16.08
CA ARG A 236 -7.74 -4.77 -17.37
C ARG A 236 -6.77 -4.76 -18.53
N PHE A 237 -5.60 -4.14 -18.36
CA PHE A 237 -4.58 -4.17 -19.41
C PHE A 237 -4.11 -5.61 -19.71
N GLU A 238 -3.85 -6.41 -18.68
CA GLU A 238 -3.47 -7.82 -18.83
C GLU A 238 -4.57 -8.65 -19.51
N GLU A 239 -5.84 -8.33 -19.24
CA GLU A 239 -6.99 -8.99 -19.86
C GLU A 239 -7.16 -8.61 -21.34
N LEU A 240 -7.08 -7.32 -21.66
CA LEU A 240 -7.34 -6.81 -23.01
C LEU A 240 -6.21 -7.13 -23.99
N TYR A 241 -4.96 -7.02 -23.55
CA TYR A 241 -3.80 -7.03 -24.45
C TYR A 241 -2.92 -8.27 -24.33
N ASN A 242 -2.84 -8.89 -23.15
CA ASN A 242 -1.90 -9.99 -22.91
C ASN A 242 -2.59 -11.35 -22.80
N ASN A 243 -3.90 -11.40 -22.55
CA ASN A 243 -4.63 -12.63 -22.20
C ASN A 243 -3.96 -13.45 -21.07
N THR A 244 -3.18 -12.78 -20.22
CA THR A 244 -2.41 -13.38 -19.11
C THR A 244 -3.07 -13.17 -17.75
N CYS A 245 -4.15 -12.39 -17.67
CA CYS A 245 -4.81 -12.09 -16.41
C CYS A 245 -5.44 -13.36 -15.82
N SER A 246 -4.81 -13.92 -14.79
CA SER A 246 -5.32 -15.14 -14.16
C SER A 246 -6.59 -14.87 -13.35
N GLN A 247 -7.52 -15.83 -13.32
CA GLN A 247 -8.73 -15.75 -12.51
C GLN A 247 -8.41 -15.58 -11.01
N PHE A 248 -7.31 -16.18 -10.54
CA PHE A 248 -6.85 -16.02 -9.17
C PHE A 248 -6.53 -14.56 -8.84
N ARG A 249 -5.86 -13.83 -9.75
CA ARG A 249 -5.54 -12.41 -9.51
C ARG A 249 -6.79 -11.55 -9.39
N ILE A 250 -7.78 -11.80 -10.26
CA ILE A 250 -9.09 -11.14 -10.21
C ILE A 250 -9.81 -11.43 -8.90
N LYS A 251 -9.81 -12.69 -8.45
CA LYS A 251 -10.42 -13.11 -7.18
C LYS A 251 -9.79 -12.38 -6.00
N VAL A 252 -8.45 -12.43 -5.89
CA VAL A 252 -7.69 -11.77 -4.82
C VAL A 252 -7.98 -10.28 -4.79
N PHE A 253 -7.95 -9.61 -5.95
CA PHE A 253 -8.28 -8.19 -6.05
C PHE A 253 -9.71 -7.91 -5.57
N TYR A 254 -10.70 -8.61 -6.13
CA TYR A 254 -12.11 -8.34 -5.87
C TYR A 254 -12.48 -8.60 -4.41
N GLU A 255 -12.06 -9.74 -3.84
CA GLU A 255 -12.34 -10.02 -2.42
C GLU A 255 -11.64 -9.03 -1.50
N THR A 256 -10.38 -8.67 -1.76
CA THR A 256 -9.67 -7.69 -0.94
C THR A 256 -10.35 -6.32 -1.00
N PHE A 257 -10.79 -5.92 -2.19
CA PHE A 257 -11.55 -4.68 -2.39
C PHE A 257 -12.87 -4.69 -1.63
N GLN A 258 -13.67 -5.75 -1.76
CA GLN A 258 -14.95 -5.89 -1.05
C GLN A 258 -14.78 -5.88 0.47
N HIS A 259 -13.78 -6.61 0.99
CA HIS A 259 -13.47 -6.59 2.41
C HIS A 259 -13.04 -5.18 2.85
N TYR A 260 -12.22 -4.50 2.08
CA TYR A 260 -11.76 -3.16 2.43
C TYR A 260 -12.91 -2.14 2.48
N LEU A 261 -13.92 -2.24 1.61
CA LEU A 261 -15.12 -1.39 1.66
C LEU A 261 -15.82 -1.42 3.03
N LEU A 262 -15.68 -2.49 3.82
CA LEU A 262 -16.28 -2.63 5.15
C LEU A 262 -15.57 -1.79 6.23
N VAL A 263 -14.32 -1.44 6.01
CA VAL A 263 -13.43 -0.78 6.99
C VAL A 263 -12.79 0.49 6.45
N ALA A 264 -13.14 0.88 5.22
CA ALA A 264 -12.62 2.08 4.59
C ALA A 264 -13.09 3.35 5.33
N THR A 265 -12.20 4.31 5.43
CA THR A 265 -12.47 5.61 6.04
C THR A 265 -13.24 6.50 5.06
N THR A 266 -14.03 7.44 5.59
CA THR A 266 -14.94 8.28 4.80
C THR A 266 -14.24 9.10 3.71
N ASP A 267 -12.98 9.49 3.94
CA ASP A 267 -12.14 10.21 2.97
C ASP A 267 -11.79 9.39 1.72
N GLN A 268 -11.91 8.07 1.76
CA GLN A 268 -11.64 7.19 0.62
C GLN A 268 -12.92 6.68 -0.07
N MET A 269 -14.07 6.76 0.61
CA MET A 269 -15.33 6.13 0.14
C MET A 269 -15.79 6.60 -1.22
N PHE A 270 -15.63 7.89 -1.53
CA PHE A 270 -16.04 8.42 -2.83
C PHE A 270 -15.24 7.80 -3.97
N SER A 271 -13.91 7.77 -3.85
CA SER A 271 -13.04 7.15 -4.84
C SER A 271 -13.31 5.66 -4.95
N LEU A 272 -13.50 4.96 -3.83
CA LEU A 272 -13.86 3.53 -3.80
C LEU A 272 -15.20 3.26 -4.49
N ALA A 273 -16.20 4.13 -4.33
CA ALA A 273 -17.47 4.02 -5.03
C ALA A 273 -17.30 4.15 -6.56
N GLU A 274 -16.43 5.06 -7.02
CA GLU A 274 -16.09 5.17 -8.45
C GLU A 274 -15.39 3.91 -8.97
N ILE A 275 -14.46 3.32 -8.20
CA ILE A 275 -13.84 2.03 -8.55
C ILE A 275 -14.92 0.94 -8.68
N HIS A 276 -15.84 0.88 -7.72
CA HIS A 276 -16.92 -0.09 -7.71
C HIS A 276 -17.84 0.08 -8.93
N ASN A 277 -18.25 1.31 -9.24
CA ASN A 277 -19.07 1.62 -10.42
C ASN A 277 -18.37 1.19 -11.71
N TYR A 278 -17.06 1.42 -11.80
CA TYR A 278 -16.25 1.01 -12.92
C TYR A 278 -16.15 -0.52 -13.05
N ILE A 279 -16.03 -1.25 -11.94
CA ILE A 279 -16.08 -2.73 -11.91
C ILE A 279 -17.44 -3.24 -12.41
N VAL A 280 -18.54 -2.66 -11.92
CA VAL A 280 -19.91 -3.08 -12.29
C VAL A 280 -20.22 -2.79 -13.75
N GLY A 281 -19.72 -1.68 -14.29
CA GLY A 281 -19.87 -1.31 -15.70
C GLY A 281 -18.97 -2.08 -16.67
N TYR A 282 -18.06 -2.93 -16.16
CA TYR A 282 -17.11 -3.67 -16.99
C TYR A 282 -17.50 -5.16 -17.10
N ASP A 283 -18.18 -5.49 -18.21
CA ASP A 283 -18.78 -6.81 -18.45
C ASP A 283 -17.78 -7.98 -18.40
N GLY A 284 -16.51 -7.77 -18.79
CA GLY A 284 -15.47 -8.81 -18.76
C GLY A 284 -15.13 -9.29 -17.34
N LEU A 285 -14.90 -8.35 -16.43
CA LEU A 285 -14.63 -8.67 -15.03
C LEU A 285 -15.89 -9.19 -14.33
N LYS A 286 -17.05 -8.63 -14.65
CA LYS A 286 -18.35 -9.10 -14.14
C LYS A 286 -18.62 -10.56 -14.53
N ALA A 287 -18.34 -10.94 -15.77
CA ALA A 287 -18.48 -12.32 -16.23
C ALA A 287 -17.59 -13.27 -15.42
N LYS A 288 -16.32 -12.91 -15.19
CA LYS A 288 -15.37 -13.72 -14.41
C LYS A 288 -15.71 -13.82 -12.92
N ILE A 289 -16.24 -12.74 -12.33
CA ILE A 289 -16.77 -12.75 -10.96
C ILE A 289 -18.00 -13.67 -10.87
N SER A 290 -18.88 -13.63 -11.88
CA SER A 290 -20.11 -14.44 -11.90
C SER A 290 -19.87 -15.94 -12.11
N THR A 291 -18.83 -16.32 -12.86
CA THR A 291 -18.42 -17.73 -12.99
C THR A 291 -17.91 -18.28 -11.66
N TRP A 292 -17.17 -17.47 -10.90
CA TRP A 292 -16.64 -17.87 -9.60
C TRP A 292 -17.74 -18.15 -8.56
N SER A 293 -18.80 -17.33 -8.51
CA SER A 293 -19.97 -17.57 -7.64
C SER A 293 -20.64 -18.94 -7.88
N ARG A 294 -20.49 -19.52 -9.07
CA ARG A 294 -21.04 -20.85 -9.40
C ARG A 294 -20.10 -21.98 -8.99
N ASP A 295 -18.79 -21.77 -9.10
CA ASP A 295 -17.78 -22.80 -8.79
C ASP A 295 -17.58 -23.00 -7.28
N GLU A 296 -17.77 -21.97 -6.44
CA GLU A 296 -17.75 -22.12 -4.97
C GLU A 296 -18.97 -22.88 -4.42
N LEU A 297 -20.10 -22.87 -5.12
CA LEU A 297 -21.26 -23.71 -4.80
C LEU A 297 -21.06 -25.18 -5.21
N ALA A 298 -20.02 -25.48 -6.00
CA ALA A 298 -19.72 -26.82 -6.51
C ALA A 298 -18.51 -27.48 -5.83
N ALA A 299 -17.78 -26.77 -4.96
CA ALA A 299 -16.67 -27.33 -4.20
C ALA A 299 -17.20 -28.10 -2.96
N PRO A 300 -16.84 -29.38 -2.76
CA PRO A 300 -17.20 -30.10 -1.54
C PRO A 300 -16.47 -29.46 -0.35
N LEU A 301 -17.21 -29.26 0.75
CA LEU A 301 -16.72 -28.81 2.06
C LEU A 301 -15.52 -29.63 2.57
#